data_AF-A0A9N9A481-F1
#
_entry.id   AF-A0A9N9A481-F1
#
_cell.length_a   1.000
_cell.length_b   1.000
_cell.length_c   1.000
_cell.angle_alpha   90.00
_cell.angle_beta   90.00
_cell.angle_gamma   90.00
#
_symmetry.space_group_name_H-M   'P 1'
#
loop_
_entity.id
_entity.type
_entity.pdbx_description
1 polymer ?
#
loop_
_entity_poly.entity_id
_entity_poly.type
_entity_poly.pdbx_seq_one_letter_code
_entity_poly.pdbx_strand_id
1 'polypeptide(L)'
;MFQLSASSAKKEETHKPDKGDTINIQTQKMCYKDDTNMQTQKLLPSAQKEKTYTFDNEIINKIMNILHENANNTIKEITNLLPPRNTELEEKTDEMRRKNKELEEIRRKNKELEETRRKNKELEETRRKNKELEEQIDEMQQAQKTIERLTREASRYQAELGRTINVRLSNDFNNSSQLREDIKALKKNLETFSVVKPAKDFHINKDKANRLLKLYKCTNIVDDGHYKSLLQATLQRFILESMIKEIDRYFSSADCSDFENKIVKNTEPLLNYMDGFVKSRIENDNITQKLPIMLRQQIYSLLGNRGFTSIVSSKGIIEHPFISYLQEKLIKTMNQFRIVRDSSKQKIFNDMATKLSRDIIRIFFFGLKAQEQVADLPVWFECDNRVNPDLMEGAFDPDDCQDEFVQICAFPLIGIDLKNDEKRKILSQANVLITRCTTN
;
A
#
# COMPACT_ATOMS: atom_id res chain seq x y z
N MET A 1 10.88 -20.93 28.21
CA MET A 1 12.27 -21.36 28.43
C MET A 1 13.16 -20.26 27.85
N PHE A 2 13.95 -19.62 28.74
CA PHE A 2 15.12 -18.73 28.56
C PHE A 2 15.39 -18.05 27.19
N GLN A 3 15.41 -16.72 27.09
CA GLN A 3 16.48 -15.76 27.47
C GLN A 3 17.80 -15.86 26.67
N LEU A 4 18.09 -14.73 26.00
CA LEU A 4 19.33 -13.95 26.02
C LEU A 4 20.61 -14.41 25.28
N SER A 5 21.07 -13.44 24.48
CA SER A 5 22.39 -12.79 24.53
C SER A 5 23.46 -13.15 23.49
N ALA A 6 23.76 -12.11 22.70
CA ALA A 6 25.08 -11.51 22.47
C ALA A 6 26.23 -12.34 21.90
N SER A 7 26.85 -11.81 20.84
CA SER A 7 28.31 -11.68 20.82
C SER A 7 28.75 -10.41 20.10
N SER A 8 29.67 -9.75 20.77
CA SER A 8 30.39 -8.53 20.42
C SER A 8 31.65 -8.86 19.61
N ALA A 9 32.22 -7.83 18.97
CA ALA A 9 33.59 -7.36 19.22
C ALA A 9 34.50 -7.14 17.99
N LYS A 10 35.33 -6.08 18.17
CA LYS A 10 36.64 -5.74 17.56
C LYS A 10 36.61 -5.09 16.17
N LYS A 11 37.48 -4.15 15.82
CA LYS A 11 38.58 -3.35 16.43
C LYS A 11 38.83 -2.23 15.37
N GLU A 12 39.36 -1.06 15.66
CA GLU A 12 40.81 -0.83 15.74
C GLU A 12 41.11 0.58 16.27
N GLU A 13 42.04 0.61 17.22
CA GLU A 13 42.87 1.76 17.57
C GLU A 13 43.95 1.96 16.50
N THR A 14 44.43 3.20 16.35
CA THR A 14 45.85 3.62 16.28
C THR A 14 45.86 5.15 16.18
N HIS A 15 46.92 5.91 16.47
CA HIS A 15 47.96 5.95 17.49
C HIS A 15 48.57 7.37 17.39
N LYS A 16 49.30 7.81 18.42
CA LYS A 16 49.89 9.16 18.65
C LYS A 16 50.97 9.59 17.63
N PRO A 17 51.52 10.83 17.73
CA PRO A 17 52.69 11.15 18.60
C PRO A 17 52.47 12.47 19.40
N ASP A 18 52.93 12.76 20.62
CA ASP A 18 54.18 12.66 21.42
C ASP A 18 55.21 13.80 21.28
N LYS A 19 55.68 14.26 22.46
CA LYS A 19 56.82 15.16 22.85
C LYS A 19 56.64 16.68 22.72
N GLY A 20 57.07 17.54 23.65
CA GLY A 20 57.79 17.47 24.94
C GLY A 20 57.39 18.72 25.76
N ASP A 21 57.84 19.04 26.97
CA ASP A 21 59.03 18.67 27.72
C ASP A 21 58.81 18.79 29.24
N THR A 22 59.66 18.04 29.92
CA THR A 22 59.89 17.79 31.34
C THR A 22 60.37 19.01 32.15
N ILE A 23 60.28 18.89 33.50
CA ILE A 23 61.21 19.36 34.58
C ILE A 23 60.36 19.93 35.74
N ASN A 24 60.62 19.73 37.03
CA ASN A 24 61.27 18.71 37.86
C ASN A 24 60.92 19.15 39.30
N ILE A 25 60.58 18.21 40.18
CA ILE A 25 60.29 18.44 41.59
C ILE A 25 61.61 18.47 42.36
N GLN A 26 61.86 19.50 43.16
CA GLN A 26 62.80 19.39 44.29
C GLN A 26 62.24 20.06 45.54
N THR A 27 61.80 19.19 46.44
CA THR A 27 61.51 19.44 47.84
C THR A 27 62.85 19.59 48.56
N GLN A 28 63.05 20.68 49.31
CA GLN A 28 64.15 20.80 50.26
C GLN A 28 63.59 20.98 51.67
N LYS A 29 63.58 19.88 52.42
CA LYS A 29 63.60 19.87 53.88
C LYS A 29 64.98 20.39 54.30
N MET A 30 65.03 21.39 55.17
CA MET A 30 66.16 21.55 56.08
C MET A 30 65.65 21.52 57.51
N CYS A 31 66.03 20.43 58.17
CA CYS A 31 65.96 20.19 59.59
C CYS A 31 67.41 20.29 60.06
N TYR A 32 67.73 21.22 60.95
CA TYR A 32 68.95 21.12 61.75
C TYR A 32 68.53 20.99 63.21
N LYS A 33 68.99 19.88 63.78
CA LYS A 33 68.83 19.46 65.16
C LYS A 33 69.76 20.28 66.06
N ASP A 34 69.33 20.38 67.31
CA ASP A 34 70.14 20.63 68.49
C ASP A 34 71.42 19.77 68.50
N ASP A 35 72.51 20.37 68.99
CA ASP A 35 73.56 19.64 69.71
C ASP A 35 74.21 20.55 70.77
N THR A 36 73.74 20.37 72.00
CA THR A 36 74.51 20.11 73.23
C THR A 36 75.96 20.63 73.37
N ASN A 37 76.12 21.62 74.25
CA ASN A 37 76.87 21.58 75.52
C ASN A 37 78.26 20.87 75.57
N MET A 38 79.31 21.61 75.93
CA MET A 38 80.42 21.15 76.80
C MET A 38 81.29 22.35 77.21
N GLN A 39 81.26 22.76 78.49
CA GLN A 39 82.22 22.40 79.57
C GLN A 39 83.55 23.17 79.51
N THR A 40 83.72 24.16 80.40
CA THR A 40 84.54 24.12 81.65
C THR A 40 86.01 23.75 81.47
N GLN A 41 86.92 24.65 81.91
CA GLN A 41 87.89 24.41 83.00
C GLN A 41 88.86 25.60 83.15
N LYS A 42 88.88 26.20 84.36
CA LYS A 42 89.96 26.14 85.37
C LYS A 42 91.21 26.95 85.03
N LEU A 43 91.54 27.89 85.92
CA LEU A 43 92.91 28.16 86.38
C LEU A 43 92.86 28.84 87.77
N LEU A 44 93.26 28.08 88.78
CA LEU A 44 93.96 28.47 90.01
C LEU A 44 95.18 27.51 90.07
N PRO A 45 96.28 27.73 90.83
CA PRO A 45 96.74 28.87 91.65
C PRO A 45 98.26 29.21 91.43
N SER A 46 98.81 30.25 92.07
CA SER A 46 100.15 30.20 92.71
C SER A 46 100.50 31.47 93.49
N ALA A 47 101.29 31.28 94.53
CA ALA A 47 101.54 32.11 95.69
C ALA A 47 102.54 33.29 95.53
N GLN A 48 102.40 34.23 96.48
CA GLN A 48 103.43 35.04 97.16
C GLN A 48 104.17 36.16 96.38
N LYS A 49 103.86 37.41 96.77
CA LYS A 49 104.82 38.21 97.56
C LYS A 49 104.07 39.24 98.41
N GLU A 50 104.29 39.15 99.71
CA GLU A 50 103.77 40.04 100.75
C GLU A 50 104.12 41.50 100.47
N LYS A 51 103.09 42.35 100.40
CA LYS A 51 103.12 43.69 101.00
C LYS A 51 101.78 43.90 101.66
N THR A 52 101.73 43.62 102.96
CA THR A 52 100.62 43.97 103.84
C THR A 52 100.47 45.49 103.85
N TYR A 53 99.47 45.97 103.12
CA TYR A 53 98.90 47.30 103.31
C TYR A 53 97.49 47.12 103.85
N THR A 54 97.32 47.38 105.13
CA THR A 54 96.00 47.59 105.75
C THR A 54 95.38 48.83 105.10
N PHE A 55 94.33 48.64 104.29
CA PHE A 55 93.54 49.69 103.66
C PHE A 55 92.04 49.29 103.73
N ASP A 56 91.18 50.26 104.01
CA ASP A 56 89.88 50.12 104.69
C ASP A 56 88.83 49.16 104.05
N ASN A 57 88.33 48.22 104.87
CA ASN A 57 87.13 47.39 104.62
C ASN A 57 85.86 48.21 104.27
N GLU A 58 85.88 49.52 104.51
CA GLU A 58 84.78 50.43 104.20
C GLU A 58 84.56 50.63 102.69
N ILE A 59 85.64 50.59 101.89
CA ILE A 59 85.56 50.80 100.44
C ILE A 59 84.91 49.61 99.72
N ILE A 60 85.22 48.38 100.15
CA ILE A 60 84.64 47.15 99.57
C ILE A 60 83.12 47.10 99.83
N ASN A 61 82.68 47.47 101.03
CA ASN A 61 81.26 47.52 101.37
C ASN A 61 80.52 48.60 100.57
N LYS A 62 81.15 49.76 100.30
CA LYS A 62 80.58 50.78 99.41
C LYS A 62 80.43 50.28 97.97
N ILE A 63 81.42 49.59 97.43
CA ILE A 63 81.34 49.00 96.07
C ILE A 63 80.26 47.92 96.00
N MET A 64 80.17 47.05 97.01
CA MET A 64 79.13 46.02 97.09
C MET A 64 77.73 46.61 97.19
N ASN A 65 77.54 47.70 97.94
CA ASN A 65 76.26 48.39 98.01
C ASN A 65 75.87 49.02 96.67
N ILE A 66 76.81 49.68 95.96
CA ILE A 66 76.55 50.24 94.63
C ILE A 66 76.17 49.14 93.63
N LEU A 67 76.86 48.00 93.65
CA LEU A 67 76.54 46.87 92.77
C LEU A 67 75.18 46.25 93.10
N HIS A 68 74.86 46.12 94.39
CA HIS A 68 73.57 45.60 94.84
C HIS A 68 72.42 46.55 94.48
N GLU A 69 72.64 47.86 94.62
CA GLU A 69 71.67 48.89 94.24
C GLU A 69 71.44 48.93 92.72
N ASN A 70 72.51 48.85 91.92
CA ASN A 70 72.39 48.74 90.47
C ASN A 70 71.68 47.45 90.04
N ALA A 71 72.05 46.30 90.60
CA ALA A 71 71.39 45.03 90.31
C ALA A 71 69.91 45.07 90.67
N ASN A 72 69.56 45.66 91.82
CA ASN A 72 68.17 45.82 92.24
C ASN A 72 67.41 46.78 91.32
N ASN A 73 68.02 47.86 90.86
CA ASN A 73 67.40 48.77 89.89
C ASN A 73 67.14 48.06 88.55
N THR A 74 68.10 47.28 88.04
CA THR A 74 67.91 46.49 86.82
C THR A 74 66.85 45.40 87.00
N ILE A 75 66.82 44.71 88.15
CA ILE A 75 65.78 43.74 88.48
C ILE A 75 64.41 44.43 88.54
N LYS A 76 64.31 45.63 89.11
CA LYS A 76 63.07 46.42 89.15
C LYS A 76 62.58 46.79 87.75
N GLU A 77 63.47 47.26 86.88
CA GLU A 77 63.14 47.57 85.49
C GLU A 77 62.64 46.33 84.72
N ILE A 78 63.34 45.20 84.86
CA ILE A 78 62.93 43.94 84.23
C ILE A 78 61.58 43.45 84.80
N THR A 79 61.39 43.56 86.12
CA THR A 79 60.14 43.18 86.81
C THR A 79 58.96 44.04 86.37
N ASN A 80 59.19 45.31 86.04
CA ASN A 80 58.15 46.21 85.55
C ASN A 80 57.81 46.00 84.06
N LEU A 81 58.78 45.56 83.24
CA LEU A 81 58.61 45.39 81.78
C LEU A 81 58.15 43.98 81.36
N LEU A 82 58.40 42.94 82.16
CA LEU A 82 58.00 41.56 81.86
C LEU A 82 56.46 41.36 81.82
N PRO A 83 55.67 41.85 82.80
CA PRO A 83 54.23 41.66 82.79
C PRO A 83 53.55 42.20 81.53
N PRO A 84 53.72 43.47 81.11
CA PRO A 84 53.00 44.00 79.95
C PRO A 84 53.39 43.29 78.65
N ARG A 85 54.64 42.83 78.53
CA ARG A 85 55.11 42.11 77.35
C ARG A 85 54.53 40.69 77.26
N ASN A 86 54.32 40.04 78.40
CA ASN A 86 53.61 38.75 78.45
C ASN A 86 52.12 38.92 78.12
N THR A 87 51.48 39.97 78.61
CA THR A 87 50.08 40.28 78.28
C THR A 87 49.91 40.52 76.77
N GLU A 88 50.80 41.30 76.15
CA GLU A 88 50.76 41.56 74.70
C GLU A 88 50.97 40.28 73.86
N LEU A 89 51.78 39.34 74.37
CA LEU A 89 52.03 38.06 73.70
C LEU A 89 50.80 37.12 73.80
N GLU A 90 50.12 37.10 74.95
CA GLU A 90 48.87 36.37 75.14
C GLU A 90 47.77 36.93 74.23
N GLU A 91 47.62 38.25 74.16
CA GLU A 91 46.66 38.91 73.27
C GLU A 91 46.90 38.56 71.80
N LYS A 92 48.17 38.59 71.34
CA LYS A 92 48.54 38.17 69.97
C LYS A 92 48.26 36.69 69.71
N THR A 93 48.46 35.84 70.71
CA THR A 93 48.19 34.40 70.61
C THR A 93 46.69 34.12 70.49
N ASP A 94 45.87 34.85 71.24
CA ASP A 94 44.42 34.76 71.16
C ASP A 94 43.87 35.34 69.86
N GLU A 95 44.44 36.44 69.36
CA GLU A 95 44.10 36.97 68.04
C GLU A 95 44.40 35.95 66.93
N MET A 96 45.56 35.29 66.99
CA MET A 96 45.94 34.24 66.05
C MET A 96 44.99 33.04 66.12
N ARG A 97 44.56 32.65 67.32
CA ARG A 97 43.53 31.59 67.50
C ARG A 97 42.19 31.98 66.87
N ARG A 98 41.77 33.24 66.98
CA ARG A 98 40.54 33.74 66.33
C ARG A 98 40.65 33.68 64.82
N LYS A 99 41.75 34.19 64.25
CA LYS A 99 42.01 34.16 62.80
C LYS A 99 42.08 32.73 62.25
N ASN A 100 42.67 31.78 62.99
CA ASN A 100 42.69 30.39 62.57
C ASN A 100 41.29 29.74 62.56
N LYS A 101 40.41 30.10 63.50
CA LYS A 101 39.02 29.63 63.47
C LYS A 101 38.27 30.19 62.25
N GLU A 102 38.45 31.47 61.95
CA GLU A 102 37.86 32.10 60.75
C GLU A 102 38.35 31.45 59.45
N LEU A 103 39.65 31.17 59.36
CA LEU A 103 40.24 30.50 58.19
C LEU A 103 39.63 29.11 57.95
N GLU A 104 39.37 28.36 59.01
CA GLU A 104 38.80 27.02 58.90
C GLU A 104 37.32 27.06 58.49
N GLU A 105 36.59 28.09 58.91
CA GLU A 105 35.24 28.35 58.43
C GLU A 105 35.22 28.73 56.94
N ILE A 106 36.18 29.55 56.49
CA ILE A 106 36.36 29.90 55.07
C ILE A 106 36.66 28.65 54.24
N ARG A 107 37.54 27.76 54.73
CA ARG A 107 37.84 26.49 54.05
C ARG A 107 36.61 25.60 53.91
N ARG A 108 35.75 25.53 54.93
CA ARG A 108 34.50 24.77 54.86
C ARG A 108 33.57 25.36 53.80
N LYS A 109 33.36 26.69 53.82
CA LYS A 109 32.53 27.40 52.83
C LYS A 109 33.06 27.22 51.39
N ASN A 110 34.38 27.22 51.19
CA ASN A 110 34.98 26.97 49.88
C ASN A 110 34.73 25.54 49.37
N LYS A 111 34.74 24.53 50.24
CA LYS A 111 34.38 23.15 49.84
C LYS A 111 32.91 23.05 49.41
N GLU A 112 32.01 23.65 50.18
CA GLU A 112 30.57 23.71 49.84
C GLU A 112 30.35 24.41 48.50
N LEU A 113 31.03 25.53 48.25
CA LEU A 113 30.95 26.28 47.00
C LEU A 113 31.41 25.46 45.79
N GLU A 114 32.50 24.69 45.93
CA GLU A 114 33.01 23.86 44.84
C GLU A 114 32.06 22.69 44.52
N GLU A 115 31.39 22.14 45.53
CA GLU A 115 30.35 21.13 45.33
C GLU A 115 29.11 21.73 44.62
N THR A 116 28.71 22.95 44.99
CA THR A 116 27.64 23.68 44.29
C THR A 116 28.00 23.93 42.82
N ARG A 117 29.25 24.31 42.53
CA ARG A 117 29.73 24.52 41.16
C ARG A 117 29.66 23.24 40.33
N ARG A 118 30.01 22.09 40.91
CA ARG A 118 29.90 20.80 40.23
C ARG A 118 28.44 20.45 39.91
N LYS A 119 27.54 20.59 40.89
CA LYS A 119 26.10 20.36 40.69
C LYS A 119 25.51 21.29 39.63
N ASN A 120 25.96 22.54 39.57
CA ASN A 120 25.54 23.49 38.53
C ASN A 120 26.00 23.07 37.12
N LYS A 121 27.20 22.50 36.97
CA LYS A 121 27.66 21.96 35.68
C LYS A 121 26.80 20.78 35.23
N GLU A 122 26.52 19.85 36.13
CA GLU A 122 25.66 18.68 35.86
C GLU A 122 24.21 19.10 35.51
N LEU A 123 23.69 20.13 36.17
CA LEU A 123 22.38 20.71 35.87
C LEU A 123 22.35 21.33 34.46
N GLU A 124 23.41 22.04 34.07
CA GLU A 124 23.48 22.68 32.75
C GLU A 124 23.59 21.66 31.62
N GLU A 125 24.34 20.57 31.80
CA GLU A 125 24.34 19.44 30.86
C GLU A 125 22.96 18.79 30.74
N THR A 126 22.26 18.63 31.87
CA THR A 126 20.90 18.07 31.88
C THR A 126 19.92 18.98 31.14
N ARG A 127 20.02 20.30 31.33
CA ARG A 127 19.23 21.29 30.57
C ARG A 127 19.50 21.21 29.07
N ARG A 128 20.76 21.05 28.67
CA ARG A 128 21.10 20.89 27.25
C ARG A 128 20.46 19.65 26.64
N LYS A 129 20.55 18.51 27.33
CA LYS A 129 19.91 17.25 26.91
C LYS A 129 18.39 17.38 26.85
N ASN A 130 17.77 18.05 27.81
CA ASN A 130 16.32 18.27 27.80
C ASN A 130 15.89 19.10 26.59
N LYS A 131 16.67 20.12 26.22
CA LYS A 131 16.41 20.92 25.02
C LYS A 131 16.55 20.09 23.73
N GLU A 132 17.58 19.25 23.63
CA GLU A 132 17.75 18.31 22.50
C GLU A 132 16.57 17.31 22.41
N LEU A 133 16.05 16.84 23.55
CA LEU A 133 14.87 15.98 23.63
C LEU A 133 13.58 16.70 23.21
N GLU A 134 13.39 17.95 23.62
CA GLU A 134 12.25 18.78 23.20
C GLU A 134 12.23 18.95 21.67
N GLU A 135 13.38 19.24 21.05
CA GLU A 135 13.52 19.36 19.60
C GLU A 135 13.16 18.03 18.89
N GLN A 136 13.61 16.88 19.40
CA GLN A 136 13.26 15.56 18.87
C GLN A 136 11.76 15.23 19.01
N ILE A 137 11.14 15.64 20.13
CA ILE A 137 9.70 15.46 20.35
C ILE A 137 8.93 16.27 19.31
N ASP A 138 9.34 17.52 19.04
CA ASP A 138 8.70 18.37 18.04
C ASP A 138 8.83 17.78 16.63
N GLU A 139 10.01 17.27 16.25
CA GLU A 139 10.22 16.58 14.97
C GLU A 139 9.32 15.34 14.85
N MET A 140 9.25 14.52 15.90
CA MET A 140 8.41 13.33 15.93
C MET A 140 6.91 13.68 15.79
N GLN A 141 6.45 14.75 16.45
CA GLN A 141 5.07 15.22 16.32
C GLN A 141 4.78 15.73 14.90
N GLN A 142 5.71 16.41 14.26
CA GLN A 142 5.57 16.85 12.86
C GLN A 142 5.52 15.64 11.90
N ALA A 143 6.35 14.63 12.13
CA ALA A 143 6.34 13.39 11.36
C ALA A 143 4.99 12.64 11.52
N GLN A 144 4.45 12.53 12.74
CA GLN A 144 3.14 11.92 12.99
C GLN A 144 2.01 12.65 12.25
N LYS A 145 1.97 13.98 12.34
CA LYS A 145 0.98 14.80 11.59
C LYS A 145 1.07 14.56 10.08
N THR A 146 2.28 14.39 9.57
CA THR A 146 2.51 14.09 8.14
C THR A 146 2.00 12.71 7.76
N ILE A 147 2.27 11.69 8.57
CA ILE A 147 1.77 10.32 8.37
C ILE A 147 0.24 10.29 8.39
N GLU A 148 -0.40 10.98 9.34
CA GLU A 148 -1.87 11.07 9.38
C GLU A 148 -2.46 11.75 8.16
N ARG A 149 -1.80 12.81 7.66
CA ARG A 149 -2.23 13.50 6.42
C ARG A 149 -2.12 12.57 5.22
N LEU A 150 -0.97 11.91 5.05
CA LEU A 150 -0.73 10.97 3.96
C LEU A 150 -1.68 9.77 4.03
N THR A 151 -1.97 9.26 5.23
CA THR A 151 -2.93 8.16 5.44
C THR A 151 -4.35 8.57 5.06
N ARG A 152 -4.76 9.80 5.43
CA ARG A 152 -6.06 10.36 5.01
C ARG A 152 -6.13 10.60 3.51
N GLU A 153 -5.06 11.09 2.89
CA GLU A 153 -4.97 11.25 1.44
C GLU A 153 -5.03 9.90 0.73
N ALA A 154 -4.23 8.92 1.15
CA ALA A 154 -4.28 7.55 0.63
C ALA A 154 -5.67 6.93 0.80
N SER A 155 -6.32 7.13 1.95
CA SER A 155 -7.69 6.68 2.20
C SER A 155 -8.71 7.40 1.31
N ARG A 156 -8.55 8.71 1.06
CA ARG A 156 -9.37 9.44 0.09
C ARG A 156 -9.14 8.94 -1.32
N TYR A 157 -7.91 8.74 -1.76
CA TYR A 157 -7.61 8.19 -3.07
C TYR A 157 -8.13 6.77 -3.22
N GLN A 158 -7.99 5.91 -2.21
CA GLN A 158 -8.57 4.57 -2.22
C GLN A 158 -10.11 4.60 -2.19
N ALA A 159 -10.72 5.54 -1.47
CA ALA A 159 -12.17 5.70 -1.47
C ALA A 159 -12.68 6.33 -2.77
N GLU A 160 -11.90 7.20 -3.42
CA GLU A 160 -12.24 7.84 -4.68
C GLU A 160 -11.97 6.91 -5.85
N LEU A 161 -10.90 6.10 -5.83
CA LEU A 161 -10.65 5.02 -6.77
C LEU A 161 -11.66 3.90 -6.57
N GLY A 162 -11.93 3.53 -5.31
CA GLY A 162 -12.97 2.59 -4.94
C GLY A 162 -14.33 3.08 -5.42
N ARG A 163 -14.64 4.38 -5.27
CA ARG A 163 -15.82 5.01 -5.87
C ARG A 163 -15.72 5.09 -7.39
N THR A 164 -14.63 5.43 -8.05
CA THR A 164 -14.59 5.55 -9.52
C THR A 164 -14.64 4.18 -10.20
N ILE A 165 -14.13 3.14 -9.55
CA ILE A 165 -14.17 1.74 -9.99
C ILE A 165 -15.52 1.08 -9.61
N ASN A 166 -16.10 1.35 -8.42
CA ASN A 166 -17.45 0.87 -8.03
C ASN A 166 -18.60 1.76 -8.53
N VAL A 167 -18.37 3.01 -8.92
CA VAL A 167 -19.33 3.88 -9.62
C VAL A 167 -19.36 3.39 -11.07
N ARG A 168 -19.97 2.21 -11.20
CA ARG A 168 -21.09 1.98 -12.09
C ARG A 168 -20.93 2.52 -13.50
N LEU A 169 -19.89 2.06 -14.20
CA LEU A 169 -19.97 1.93 -15.65
C LEU A 169 -20.66 0.62 -16.10
N SER A 170 -21.12 -0.22 -15.17
CA SER A 170 -21.99 -1.37 -15.49
C SER A 170 -22.55 -2.06 -14.23
N ASN A 171 -23.78 -1.76 -13.82
CA ASN A 171 -24.51 -2.71 -12.96
C ASN A 171 -25.09 -3.87 -13.78
N ASP A 172 -25.16 -3.74 -15.10
CA ASP A 172 -25.99 -4.61 -15.94
C ASP A 172 -25.15 -5.63 -16.73
N PHE A 173 -23.97 -5.30 -17.26
CA PHE A 173 -23.16 -6.29 -18.02
C PHE A 173 -22.25 -7.17 -17.17
N ASN A 174 -21.84 -6.71 -15.99
CA ASN A 174 -21.08 -7.54 -15.04
C ASN A 174 -21.99 -8.43 -14.18
N ASN A 175 -23.31 -8.23 -14.29
CA ASN A 175 -24.27 -9.07 -13.61
C ASN A 175 -24.69 -10.20 -14.54
N SER A 176 -24.18 -11.40 -14.27
CA SER A 176 -24.55 -12.61 -15.00
C SER A 176 -26.07 -12.83 -15.07
N SER A 177 -26.86 -12.34 -14.10
CA SER A 177 -28.32 -12.45 -14.17
C SER A 177 -28.95 -11.56 -15.25
N GLN A 178 -28.45 -10.34 -15.43
CA GLN A 178 -28.95 -9.43 -16.46
C GLN A 178 -28.55 -9.90 -17.87
N LEU A 179 -27.33 -10.42 -18.04
CA LEU A 179 -26.93 -11.04 -19.30
C LEU A 179 -27.83 -12.24 -19.66
N ARG A 180 -28.20 -13.08 -18.67
CA ARG A 180 -29.15 -14.18 -18.88
C ARG A 180 -30.51 -13.69 -19.36
N GLU A 181 -31.03 -12.62 -18.75
CA GLU A 181 -32.29 -12.01 -19.18
C GLU A 181 -32.19 -11.36 -20.58
N ASP A 182 -31.07 -10.72 -20.91
CA ASP A 182 -30.82 -10.18 -22.25
C ASP A 182 -30.75 -11.31 -23.30
N ILE A 183 -30.09 -12.43 -23.00
CA ILE A 183 -30.06 -13.61 -23.88
C ILE A 183 -31.47 -14.18 -24.07
N LYS A 184 -32.24 -14.32 -22.99
CA LYS A 184 -33.63 -14.79 -23.04
C LYS A 184 -34.52 -13.86 -23.88
N ALA A 185 -34.36 -12.55 -23.72
CA ALA A 185 -35.07 -11.55 -24.52
C ALA A 185 -34.67 -11.63 -26.00
N LEU A 186 -33.38 -11.81 -26.30
CA LEU A 186 -32.89 -12.02 -27.67
C LEU A 186 -33.50 -13.28 -28.29
N LYS A 187 -33.49 -14.41 -27.57
CA LYS A 187 -34.09 -15.68 -28.02
C LYS A 187 -35.55 -15.48 -28.42
N LYS A 188 -36.35 -14.82 -27.57
CA LYS A 188 -37.76 -14.50 -27.83
C LYS A 188 -37.94 -13.56 -29.04
N ASN A 189 -37.09 -12.53 -29.16
CA ASN A 189 -37.15 -11.59 -30.27
C ASN A 189 -36.79 -12.29 -31.60
N LEU A 190 -35.79 -13.17 -31.60
CA LEU A 190 -35.42 -13.98 -32.77
C LEU A 190 -36.54 -14.93 -33.18
N GLU A 191 -37.18 -15.60 -32.22
CA GLU A 191 -38.33 -16.46 -32.46
C GLU A 191 -39.48 -15.68 -33.11
N THR A 192 -39.81 -14.51 -32.56
CA THR A 192 -40.85 -13.62 -33.09
C THR A 192 -40.49 -13.11 -34.48
N PHE A 193 -39.23 -12.73 -34.71
CA PHE A 193 -38.73 -12.23 -35.98
C PHE A 193 -38.69 -13.30 -37.07
N SER A 194 -38.55 -14.58 -36.69
CA SER A 194 -38.46 -15.71 -37.62
C SER A 194 -39.81 -16.35 -37.93
N VAL A 195 -40.90 -15.77 -37.43
CA VAL A 195 -42.25 -16.35 -37.54
C VAL A 195 -42.71 -16.48 -39.01
N VAL A 196 -43.34 -17.61 -39.34
CA VAL A 196 -43.91 -17.88 -40.68
C VAL A 196 -45.41 -18.23 -40.63
N LYS A 197 -46.02 -18.11 -39.44
CA LYS A 197 -47.44 -18.35 -39.15
C LYS A 197 -48.11 -17.05 -38.69
N PRO A 198 -49.40 -16.82 -38.97
CA PRO A 198 -50.29 -17.61 -39.81
C PRO A 198 -50.12 -17.31 -41.31
N ALA A 199 -50.60 -18.21 -42.18
CA ALA A 199 -50.47 -18.08 -43.64
C ALA A 199 -51.19 -16.86 -44.25
N LYS A 200 -52.10 -16.23 -43.51
CA LYS A 200 -52.72 -14.95 -43.91
C LYS A 200 -51.70 -13.80 -43.92
N ASP A 201 -50.73 -13.84 -43.01
CA ASP A 201 -49.78 -12.75 -42.76
C ASP A 201 -48.47 -12.91 -43.55
N PHE A 202 -48.08 -14.17 -43.81
CA PHE A 202 -46.79 -14.50 -44.40
C PHE A 202 -46.94 -15.36 -45.65
N HIS A 203 -46.23 -14.98 -46.71
CA HIS A 203 -46.05 -15.80 -47.90
C HIS A 203 -44.65 -16.42 -47.88
N ILE A 204 -44.58 -17.76 -47.88
CA ILE A 204 -43.32 -18.51 -47.81
C ILE A 204 -42.84 -18.83 -49.24
N ASN A 205 -41.60 -18.48 -49.55
CA ASN A 205 -40.92 -18.96 -50.75
C ASN A 205 -40.44 -20.39 -50.52
N LYS A 206 -41.24 -21.38 -50.93
CA LYS A 206 -40.97 -22.81 -50.68
C LYS A 206 -39.65 -23.27 -51.27
N ASP A 207 -39.26 -22.81 -52.46
CA ASP A 207 -38.02 -23.26 -53.10
C ASP A 207 -36.78 -22.85 -52.30
N LYS A 208 -36.73 -21.59 -51.87
CA LYS A 208 -35.63 -21.08 -51.04
C LYS A 208 -35.66 -21.66 -49.63
N ALA A 209 -36.84 -21.79 -49.04
CA ALA A 209 -37.02 -22.41 -47.72
C ALA A 209 -36.56 -23.88 -47.71
N ASN A 210 -36.92 -24.67 -48.73
CA ASN A 210 -36.51 -26.07 -48.85
C ASN A 210 -34.99 -26.21 -49.05
N ARG A 211 -34.35 -25.30 -49.79
CA ARG A 211 -32.88 -25.27 -49.90
C ARG A 211 -32.22 -24.99 -48.56
N LEU A 212 -32.78 -24.07 -47.78
CA LEU A 212 -32.29 -23.75 -46.44
C LEU A 212 -32.43 -24.95 -45.49
N LEU A 213 -33.59 -25.61 -45.47
CA LEU A 213 -33.81 -26.80 -44.65
C LEU A 213 -32.81 -27.92 -44.99
N LYS A 214 -32.54 -28.15 -46.28
CA LYS A 214 -31.52 -29.11 -46.74
C LYS A 214 -30.11 -28.75 -46.25
N LEU A 215 -29.76 -27.47 -46.20
CA LEU A 215 -28.45 -27.01 -45.71
C LEU A 215 -28.19 -27.48 -44.27
N TYR A 216 -29.24 -27.48 -43.44
CA TYR A 216 -29.18 -27.94 -42.05
C TYR A 216 -29.60 -29.40 -41.86
N LYS A 217 -29.69 -30.19 -42.95
CA LYS A 217 -30.10 -31.60 -42.93
C LYS A 217 -31.52 -31.85 -42.39
N CYS A 218 -32.36 -30.82 -42.38
CA CYS A 218 -33.76 -30.89 -41.94
C CYS A 218 -34.67 -31.49 -43.03
N THR A 219 -34.60 -32.80 -43.28
CA THR A 219 -35.36 -33.47 -44.37
C THR A 219 -36.64 -34.17 -43.92
N ASN A 220 -36.73 -34.55 -42.65
CA ASN A 220 -37.84 -35.36 -42.12
C ASN A 220 -39.03 -34.48 -41.74
N ILE A 221 -39.84 -34.11 -42.73
CA ILE A 221 -41.03 -33.26 -42.55
C ILE A 221 -42.27 -34.15 -42.46
N VAL A 222 -43.03 -34.02 -41.37
CA VAL A 222 -44.23 -34.84 -41.10
C VAL A 222 -45.48 -34.22 -41.73
N ASP A 223 -45.68 -32.92 -41.53
CA ASP A 223 -46.85 -32.18 -42.00
C ASP A 223 -46.53 -30.69 -42.23
N ASP A 224 -47.50 -29.91 -42.72
CA ASP A 224 -47.34 -28.45 -42.99
C ASP A 224 -47.14 -27.61 -41.71
N GLY A 225 -47.74 -28.03 -40.59
CA GLY A 225 -47.55 -27.42 -39.28
C GLY A 225 -46.13 -27.59 -38.77
N HIS A 226 -45.60 -28.81 -38.86
CA HIS A 226 -44.22 -29.19 -38.59
C HIS A 226 -43.26 -28.47 -39.54
N TYR A 227 -43.52 -28.48 -40.85
CA TYR A 227 -42.72 -27.75 -41.85
C TYR A 227 -42.51 -26.29 -41.46
N LYS A 228 -43.58 -25.59 -41.05
CA LYS A 228 -43.51 -24.19 -40.66
C LYS A 228 -42.74 -23.98 -39.35
N SER A 229 -42.91 -24.87 -38.36
CA SER A 229 -42.15 -24.81 -37.11
C SER A 229 -40.65 -25.06 -37.35
N LEU A 230 -40.33 -26.06 -38.17
CA LEU A 230 -38.97 -26.40 -38.56
C LEU A 230 -38.30 -25.27 -39.35
N LEU A 231 -39.03 -24.66 -40.29
CA LEU A 231 -38.56 -23.50 -41.04
C LEU A 231 -38.32 -22.29 -40.12
N GLN A 232 -39.22 -22.01 -39.18
CA GLN A 232 -39.04 -20.93 -38.21
C GLN A 232 -37.77 -21.14 -37.38
N ALA A 233 -37.55 -22.34 -36.85
CA ALA A 233 -36.34 -22.68 -36.10
C ALA A 233 -35.06 -22.58 -36.94
N THR A 234 -35.11 -23.06 -38.18
CA THR A 234 -33.99 -22.99 -39.11
C THR A 234 -33.65 -21.53 -39.47
N LEU A 235 -34.66 -20.67 -39.63
CA LEU A 235 -34.47 -19.24 -39.85
C LEU A 235 -33.82 -18.55 -38.63
N GLN A 236 -34.19 -18.93 -37.41
CA GLN A 236 -33.54 -18.39 -36.20
C GLN A 236 -32.03 -18.65 -36.21
N ARG A 237 -31.62 -19.91 -36.42
CA ARG A 237 -30.20 -20.29 -36.52
C ARG A 237 -29.50 -19.56 -37.65
N PHE A 238 -30.07 -19.59 -38.85
CA PHE A 238 -29.47 -18.99 -40.03
C PHE A 238 -29.28 -17.48 -39.90
N ILE A 239 -30.26 -16.76 -39.36
CA ILE A 239 -30.15 -15.32 -39.09
C ILE A 239 -29.00 -15.05 -38.13
N LEU A 240 -28.98 -15.76 -37.00
CA LEU A 240 -28.01 -15.51 -35.95
C LEU A 240 -26.59 -15.81 -36.44
N GLU A 241 -26.36 -16.95 -37.09
CA GLU A 241 -25.06 -17.29 -37.69
C GLU A 241 -24.63 -16.27 -38.75
N SER A 242 -25.54 -15.87 -39.64
CA SER A 242 -25.25 -14.91 -40.70
C SER A 242 -24.89 -13.53 -40.15
N MET A 243 -25.59 -13.08 -39.10
CA MET A 243 -25.35 -11.80 -38.44
C MET A 243 -24.03 -11.83 -37.66
N ILE A 244 -23.78 -12.87 -36.87
CA ILE A 244 -22.51 -13.03 -36.14
C ILE A 244 -21.34 -12.99 -37.14
N LYS A 245 -21.41 -13.75 -38.24
CA LYS A 245 -20.37 -13.74 -39.28
C LYS A 245 -20.15 -12.36 -39.89
N GLU A 246 -21.21 -11.58 -40.09
CA GLU A 246 -21.09 -10.24 -40.66
C GLU A 246 -20.47 -9.23 -39.68
N ILE A 247 -20.88 -9.29 -38.41
CA ILE A 247 -20.33 -8.45 -37.35
C ILE A 247 -18.85 -8.81 -37.09
N ASP A 248 -18.51 -10.09 -37.15
CA ASP A 248 -17.13 -10.55 -37.02
C ASP A 248 -16.25 -10.03 -38.16
N ARG A 249 -16.77 -10.02 -39.40
CA ARG A 249 -16.08 -9.37 -40.54
C ARG A 249 -15.89 -7.87 -40.30
N TYR A 250 -16.90 -7.19 -39.75
CA TYR A 250 -16.78 -5.77 -39.40
C TYR A 250 -15.61 -5.54 -38.44
N PHE A 251 -15.54 -6.28 -37.32
CA PHE A 251 -14.45 -6.13 -36.35
C PHE A 251 -13.08 -6.57 -36.88
N SER A 252 -13.06 -7.52 -37.82
CA SER A 252 -11.83 -7.99 -38.48
C SER A 252 -11.32 -7.04 -39.59
N SER A 253 -12.17 -6.18 -40.15
CA SER A 253 -11.80 -5.31 -41.28
C SER A 253 -10.79 -4.24 -40.87
N ALA A 254 -9.64 -4.12 -41.56
CA ALA A 254 -8.58 -3.17 -41.20
C ALA A 254 -9.02 -1.70 -41.33
N ASP A 255 -9.88 -1.41 -42.31
CA ASP A 255 -10.20 -0.04 -42.78
C ASP A 255 -11.40 0.63 -42.09
N CYS A 256 -11.96 0.02 -41.04
CA CYS A 256 -13.09 0.61 -40.33
C CYS A 256 -12.65 1.80 -39.47
N SER A 257 -13.18 2.99 -39.78
CA SER A 257 -12.87 4.23 -39.07
C SER A 257 -13.61 4.41 -37.73
N ASP A 258 -14.61 3.57 -37.46
CA ASP A 258 -15.51 3.69 -36.31
C ASP A 258 -14.77 3.45 -34.99
N PHE A 259 -15.21 4.13 -33.93
CA PHE A 259 -14.56 4.06 -32.62
C PHE A 259 -14.72 2.69 -31.98
N GLU A 260 -15.88 2.06 -32.11
CA GLU A 260 -16.16 0.72 -31.59
C GLU A 260 -15.16 -0.30 -32.13
N ASN A 261 -14.93 -0.30 -33.44
CA ASN A 261 -13.95 -1.17 -34.09
C ASN A 261 -12.53 -0.91 -33.58
N LYS A 262 -12.12 0.38 -33.53
CA LYS A 262 -10.80 0.78 -33.03
C LYS A 262 -10.58 0.36 -31.59
N ILE A 263 -11.57 0.55 -30.72
CA ILE A 263 -11.49 0.15 -29.31
C ILE A 263 -11.31 -1.38 -29.23
N VAL A 264 -12.18 -2.15 -29.89
CA VAL A 264 -12.11 -3.62 -29.87
C VAL A 264 -10.75 -4.14 -30.36
N LYS A 265 -10.25 -3.64 -31.50
CA LYS A 265 -8.96 -4.05 -32.07
C LYS A 265 -7.77 -3.78 -31.16
N ASN A 266 -7.78 -2.64 -30.46
CA ASN A 266 -6.68 -2.27 -29.57
C ASN A 266 -6.79 -2.91 -28.19
N THR A 267 -7.95 -3.48 -27.84
CA THR A 267 -8.18 -4.11 -26.54
C THR A 267 -7.36 -5.39 -26.38
N GLU A 268 -7.40 -6.32 -27.34
CA GLU A 268 -6.71 -7.60 -27.21
C GLU A 268 -5.18 -7.45 -27.08
N PRO A 269 -4.49 -6.64 -27.92
CA PRO A 269 -3.06 -6.39 -27.75
C PRO A 269 -2.73 -5.74 -26.40
N LEU A 270 -3.55 -4.79 -25.95
CA LEU A 270 -3.37 -4.14 -24.66
C LEU A 270 -3.48 -5.15 -23.51
N LEU A 271 -4.49 -6.02 -23.52
CA LEU A 271 -4.65 -7.07 -22.52
C LEU A 271 -3.46 -8.03 -22.52
N ASN A 272 -2.94 -8.39 -23.68
CA ASN A 272 -1.73 -9.22 -23.79
C ASN A 272 -0.49 -8.55 -23.20
N TYR A 273 -0.29 -7.25 -23.44
CA TYR A 273 0.81 -6.50 -22.82
C TYR A 273 0.66 -6.42 -21.30
N MET A 274 -0.57 -6.23 -20.81
CA MET A 274 -0.86 -6.21 -19.38
C MET A 274 -0.61 -7.56 -18.74
N ASP A 275 -1.07 -8.66 -19.34
CA ASP A 275 -0.79 -10.02 -18.88
C ASP A 275 0.71 -10.32 -18.84
N GLY A 276 1.46 -9.91 -19.87
CA GLY A 276 2.91 -10.03 -19.92
C GLY A 276 3.61 -9.21 -18.83
N PHE A 277 3.14 -7.98 -18.61
CA PHE A 277 3.64 -7.11 -17.54
C PHE A 277 3.44 -7.75 -16.16
N VAL A 278 2.21 -8.18 -15.84
CA VAL A 278 1.84 -8.82 -14.58
C VAL A 278 2.70 -10.06 -14.31
N LYS A 279 2.90 -10.91 -15.33
CA LYS A 279 3.72 -12.15 -15.20
C LYS A 279 5.22 -11.88 -15.05
N SER A 280 5.70 -10.68 -15.36
CA SER A 280 7.13 -10.32 -15.37
C SER A 280 7.64 -9.64 -14.10
N ARG A 281 6.78 -9.42 -13.09
CA ARG A 281 7.15 -8.70 -11.85
C ARG A 281 7.16 -9.64 -10.64
N ILE A 282 8.07 -9.38 -9.71
CA ILE A 282 8.26 -10.16 -8.47
C ILE A 282 7.10 -9.90 -7.50
N GLU A 283 6.61 -8.66 -7.47
CA GLU A 283 5.48 -8.25 -6.65
C GLU A 283 4.18 -8.70 -7.29
N ASN A 284 3.45 -9.55 -6.57
CA ASN A 284 2.28 -10.26 -7.08
C ASN A 284 1.08 -10.01 -6.18
N ASP A 285 0.70 -8.73 -6.04
CA ASP A 285 -0.50 -8.37 -5.31
C ASP A 285 -1.76 -8.73 -6.11
N ASN A 286 -2.81 -9.12 -5.40
CA ASN A 286 -4.09 -9.57 -5.97
C ASN A 286 -4.73 -8.53 -6.92
N ILE A 287 -4.41 -7.24 -6.73
CA ILE A 287 -4.92 -6.14 -7.55
C ILE A 287 -4.26 -6.18 -8.93
N THR A 288 -2.93 -6.26 -9.00
CA THR A 288 -2.18 -6.32 -10.27
C THR A 288 -2.58 -7.55 -11.09
N GLN A 289 -2.81 -8.70 -10.45
CA GLN A 289 -3.31 -9.91 -11.13
C GLN A 289 -4.69 -9.72 -11.79
N LYS A 290 -5.58 -8.96 -11.15
CA LYS A 290 -6.95 -8.76 -11.62
C LYS A 290 -7.10 -7.62 -12.62
N LEU A 291 -6.08 -6.77 -12.75
CA LEU A 291 -6.15 -5.57 -13.58
C LEU A 291 -6.49 -5.83 -15.07
N PRO A 292 -5.92 -6.84 -15.76
CA PRO A 292 -6.30 -7.15 -17.13
C PRO A 292 -7.79 -7.53 -17.25
N ILE A 293 -8.28 -8.33 -16.30
CA ILE A 293 -9.69 -8.74 -16.23
C ILE A 293 -10.56 -7.51 -16.06
N MET A 294 -10.27 -6.66 -15.06
CA MET A 294 -11.05 -5.44 -14.79
C MET A 294 -11.10 -4.51 -16.01
N LEU A 295 -9.96 -4.31 -16.68
CA LEU A 295 -9.89 -3.46 -17.87
C LEU A 295 -10.76 -4.01 -19.00
N ARG A 296 -10.68 -5.33 -19.27
CA ARG A 296 -11.53 -5.99 -20.26
C ARG A 296 -13.01 -5.77 -19.96
N GLN A 297 -13.42 -6.01 -18.71
CA GLN A 297 -14.81 -5.85 -18.30
C GLN A 297 -15.31 -4.41 -18.48
N GLN A 298 -14.48 -3.41 -18.12
CA GLN A 298 -14.83 -2.00 -18.27
C GLN A 298 -14.98 -1.60 -19.73
N ILE A 299 -14.05 -2.00 -20.60
CA ILE A 299 -14.10 -1.70 -22.03
C ILE A 299 -15.36 -2.29 -22.66
N TYR A 300 -15.61 -3.60 -22.46
CA TYR A 300 -16.76 -4.25 -23.08
C TYR A 300 -18.09 -3.83 -22.45
N SER A 301 -18.11 -3.43 -21.17
CA SER A 301 -19.28 -2.81 -20.56
C SER A 301 -19.59 -1.44 -21.16
N LEU A 302 -18.57 -0.60 -21.37
CA LEU A 302 -18.74 0.70 -22.03
C LEU A 302 -19.31 0.52 -23.45
N LEU A 303 -18.74 -0.42 -24.21
CA LEU A 303 -19.22 -0.76 -25.55
C LEU A 303 -20.63 -1.35 -25.53
N GLY A 304 -20.96 -2.21 -24.57
CA GLY A 304 -22.31 -2.76 -24.39
C GLY A 304 -23.37 -1.69 -24.10
N ASN A 305 -23.00 -0.66 -23.33
CA ASN A 305 -23.90 0.43 -22.94
C ASN A 305 -24.04 1.53 -24.00
N ARG A 306 -22.96 1.83 -24.74
CA ARG A 306 -22.89 3.02 -25.61
C ARG A 306 -22.54 2.71 -27.06
N GLY A 307 -21.90 1.58 -27.33
CA GLY A 307 -21.52 1.19 -28.68
C GLY A 307 -22.75 1.02 -29.58
N PHE A 308 -22.64 1.52 -30.81
CA PHE A 308 -23.71 1.43 -31.82
C PHE A 308 -25.04 2.07 -31.41
N THR A 309 -25.01 3.00 -30.47
CA THR A 309 -26.13 3.91 -30.20
C THR A 309 -26.23 4.98 -31.28
N SER A 310 -27.35 5.69 -31.34
CA SER A 310 -27.55 6.76 -32.32
C SER A 310 -26.53 7.89 -32.12
N ILE A 311 -26.03 8.45 -33.22
CA ILE A 311 -24.94 9.42 -33.24
C ILE A 311 -25.52 10.84 -33.29
N VAL A 312 -24.99 11.74 -32.47
CA VAL A 312 -25.34 13.17 -32.52
C VAL A 312 -24.51 13.83 -33.62
N SER A 313 -25.18 14.39 -34.63
CA SER A 313 -24.57 15.13 -35.73
C SER A 313 -25.07 16.58 -35.78
N SER A 314 -24.42 17.42 -36.58
CA SER A 314 -24.89 18.80 -36.84
C SER A 314 -26.29 18.88 -37.45
N LYS A 315 -26.80 17.79 -38.01
CA LYS A 315 -28.14 17.67 -38.62
C LYS A 315 -29.15 16.99 -37.69
N GLY A 316 -28.78 16.69 -36.45
CA GLY A 316 -29.61 15.97 -35.48
C GLY A 316 -29.09 14.56 -35.16
N ILE A 317 -29.94 13.75 -34.52
CA ILE A 317 -29.64 12.37 -34.13
C ILE A 317 -29.82 11.46 -35.35
N ILE A 318 -28.75 10.77 -35.74
CA ILE A 318 -28.75 9.81 -36.85
C ILE A 318 -28.52 8.39 -36.33
N GLU A 319 -29.07 7.40 -37.04
CA GLU A 319 -28.80 6.00 -36.75
C GLU A 319 -27.33 5.65 -37.02
N HIS A 320 -26.77 4.72 -36.26
CA HIS A 320 -25.40 4.27 -36.48
C HIS A 320 -25.30 3.60 -37.87
N PRO A 321 -24.38 4.01 -38.77
CA PRO A 321 -24.34 3.52 -40.15
C PRO A 321 -24.25 1.99 -40.25
N PHE A 322 -23.45 1.36 -39.40
CA PHE A 322 -23.35 -0.10 -39.35
C PHE A 322 -24.66 -0.77 -38.90
N ILE A 323 -25.43 -0.16 -38.00
CA ILE A 323 -26.73 -0.69 -37.58
C ILE A 323 -27.75 -0.59 -38.72
N SER A 324 -27.77 0.53 -39.46
CA SER A 324 -28.61 0.66 -40.66
C SER A 324 -28.25 -0.40 -41.70
N TYR A 325 -26.96 -0.62 -41.95
CA TYR A 325 -26.48 -1.67 -42.85
C TYR A 325 -26.96 -3.07 -42.42
N LEU A 326 -26.81 -3.41 -41.14
CA LEU A 326 -27.24 -4.69 -40.60
C LEU A 326 -28.76 -4.87 -40.69
N GLN A 327 -29.53 -3.83 -40.39
CA GLN A 327 -30.99 -3.83 -40.50
C GLN A 327 -31.42 -4.14 -41.94
N GLU A 328 -30.90 -3.41 -42.92
CA GLU A 328 -31.22 -3.62 -44.34
C GLU A 328 -30.86 -5.03 -44.80
N LYS A 329 -29.66 -5.50 -44.41
CA LYS A 329 -29.19 -6.84 -44.74
C LYS A 329 -30.06 -7.93 -44.13
N LEU A 330 -30.47 -7.76 -42.87
CA LEU A 330 -31.34 -8.71 -42.16
C LEU A 330 -32.72 -8.80 -42.82
N ILE A 331 -33.35 -7.66 -43.11
CA ILE A 331 -34.64 -7.59 -43.81
C ILE A 331 -34.52 -8.24 -45.20
N LYS A 332 -33.50 -7.87 -45.97
CA LYS A 332 -33.26 -8.43 -47.31
C LYS A 332 -33.08 -9.94 -47.27
N THR A 333 -32.38 -10.45 -46.25
CA THR A 333 -32.17 -11.88 -46.04
C THR A 333 -33.48 -12.59 -45.74
N MET A 334 -34.29 -12.06 -44.83
CA MET A 334 -35.59 -12.65 -44.49
C MET A 334 -36.58 -12.66 -45.65
N ASN A 335 -36.62 -11.58 -46.44
CA ASN A 335 -37.49 -11.46 -47.60
C ASN A 335 -37.21 -12.52 -48.68
N GLN A 336 -36.06 -13.21 -48.63
CA GLN A 336 -35.80 -14.35 -49.49
C GLN A 336 -36.63 -15.57 -49.13
N PHE A 337 -36.98 -15.75 -47.86
CA PHE A 337 -37.67 -16.94 -47.37
C PHE A 337 -39.14 -16.68 -47.04
N ARG A 338 -39.46 -15.49 -46.51
CA ARG A 338 -40.82 -15.08 -46.18
C ARG A 338 -41.07 -13.63 -46.58
N ILE A 339 -42.25 -13.34 -47.14
CA ILE A 339 -42.72 -11.98 -47.42
C ILE A 339 -43.86 -11.66 -46.46
N VAL A 340 -43.78 -10.51 -45.77
CA VAL A 340 -44.84 -9.98 -44.92
C VAL A 340 -45.84 -9.23 -45.79
N ARG A 341 -47.12 -9.62 -45.75
CA ARG A 341 -48.14 -9.01 -46.62
C ARG A 341 -48.65 -7.65 -46.12
N ASP A 342 -48.68 -7.48 -44.81
CA ASP A 342 -49.22 -6.30 -44.15
C ASP A 342 -48.11 -5.26 -43.94
N SER A 343 -48.29 -4.06 -44.49
CA SER A 343 -47.35 -2.94 -44.39
C SER A 343 -47.15 -2.45 -42.95
N SER A 344 -48.17 -2.55 -42.11
CA SER A 344 -48.08 -2.19 -40.69
C SER A 344 -47.19 -3.18 -39.94
N LYS A 345 -47.33 -4.47 -40.24
CA LYS A 345 -46.46 -5.53 -39.69
C LYS A 345 -45.04 -5.41 -40.22
N GLN A 346 -44.87 -5.04 -41.48
CA GLN A 346 -43.54 -4.81 -42.07
C GLN A 346 -42.76 -3.76 -41.27
N LYS A 347 -43.39 -2.65 -40.85
CA LYS A 347 -42.74 -1.64 -40.01
C LYS A 347 -42.28 -2.22 -38.66
N ILE A 348 -43.12 -3.01 -38.00
CA ILE A 348 -42.78 -3.68 -36.73
C ILE A 348 -41.55 -4.60 -36.91
N PHE A 349 -41.51 -5.38 -38.00
CA PHE A 349 -40.35 -6.22 -38.30
C PHE A 349 -39.09 -5.39 -38.62
N ASN A 350 -39.22 -4.25 -39.30
CA ASN A 350 -38.08 -3.38 -39.57
C ASN A 350 -37.50 -2.80 -38.27
N ASP A 351 -38.34 -2.35 -37.34
CA ASP A 351 -37.90 -1.85 -36.03
C ASP A 351 -37.27 -2.97 -35.19
N MET A 352 -37.85 -4.18 -35.27
CA MET A 352 -37.30 -5.38 -34.64
C MET A 352 -35.94 -5.78 -35.22
N ALA A 353 -35.72 -5.60 -36.52
CA ALA A 353 -34.43 -5.87 -37.16
C ALA A 353 -33.32 -4.94 -36.63
N THR A 354 -33.64 -3.66 -36.40
CA THR A 354 -32.71 -2.71 -35.76
C THR A 354 -32.39 -3.15 -34.34
N LYS A 355 -33.41 -3.50 -33.55
CA LYS A 355 -33.24 -3.96 -32.17
C LYS A 355 -32.40 -5.24 -32.11
N LEU A 356 -32.72 -6.23 -32.95
CA LEU A 356 -31.98 -7.50 -33.04
C LEU A 356 -30.52 -7.27 -33.40
N SER A 357 -30.24 -6.37 -34.35
CA SER A 357 -28.87 -6.05 -34.73
C SER A 357 -28.06 -5.54 -33.54
N ARG A 358 -28.63 -4.63 -32.74
CA ARG A 358 -27.99 -4.14 -31.51
C ARG A 358 -27.85 -5.23 -30.46
N ASP A 359 -28.90 -5.99 -30.19
CA ASP A 359 -28.89 -7.05 -29.17
C ASP A 359 -27.86 -8.14 -29.49
N ILE A 360 -27.73 -8.54 -30.76
CA ILE A 360 -26.73 -9.53 -31.18
C ILE A 360 -25.31 -9.00 -30.93
N ILE A 361 -25.00 -7.76 -31.33
CA ILE A 361 -23.68 -7.15 -31.05
C ILE A 361 -23.44 -7.07 -29.54
N ARG A 362 -24.40 -6.50 -28.83
CA ARG A 362 -24.35 -6.23 -27.39
C ARG A 362 -24.13 -7.50 -26.58
N ILE A 363 -24.76 -8.62 -26.97
CA ILE A 363 -24.60 -9.90 -26.28
C ILE A 363 -23.33 -10.62 -26.75
N PHE A 364 -23.23 -10.96 -28.03
CA PHE A 364 -22.21 -11.90 -28.53
C PHE A 364 -20.82 -11.28 -28.63
N PHE A 365 -20.71 -9.97 -28.89
CA PHE A 365 -19.41 -9.32 -29.07
C PHE A 365 -18.95 -8.57 -27.84
N PHE A 366 -19.86 -8.13 -26.97
CA PHE A 366 -19.54 -7.34 -25.77
C PHE A 366 -19.88 -8.06 -24.46
N GLY A 367 -21.14 -8.42 -24.25
CA GLY A 367 -21.62 -8.97 -22.97
C GLY A 367 -20.93 -10.26 -22.55
N LEU A 368 -20.70 -11.17 -23.50
CA LEU A 368 -19.95 -12.42 -23.26
C LEU A 368 -18.47 -12.16 -22.87
N LYS A 369 -17.86 -11.09 -23.37
CA LYS A 369 -16.48 -10.69 -23.04
C LYS A 369 -16.38 -9.84 -21.76
N ALA A 370 -17.48 -9.21 -21.34
CA ALA A 370 -17.57 -8.43 -20.11
C ALA A 370 -17.70 -9.29 -18.83
N GLN A 371 -17.94 -10.60 -18.97
CA GLN A 371 -17.95 -11.52 -17.82
C GLN A 371 -16.54 -11.64 -17.21
N GLU A 372 -16.44 -11.97 -15.91
CA GLU A 372 -15.15 -12.14 -15.22
C GLU A 372 -14.32 -13.26 -15.87
N GLN A 373 -14.98 -14.38 -16.15
CA GLN A 373 -14.49 -15.42 -17.06
C GLN A 373 -15.21 -15.26 -18.39
N VAL A 374 -14.46 -15.18 -19.49
CA VAL A 374 -15.03 -15.03 -20.83
C VAL A 374 -15.88 -16.25 -21.14
N ALA A 375 -17.06 -16.04 -21.69
CA ALA A 375 -17.87 -17.15 -22.18
C ALA A 375 -17.17 -17.86 -23.35
N ASP A 376 -17.38 -19.17 -23.43
CA ASP A 376 -16.93 -19.95 -24.58
C ASP A 376 -17.68 -19.56 -25.85
N LEU A 377 -17.12 -19.98 -26.99
CA LEU A 377 -17.81 -19.84 -28.27
C LEU A 377 -19.18 -20.53 -28.22
N PRO A 378 -20.22 -19.94 -28.83
CA PRO A 378 -21.55 -20.54 -28.85
C PRO A 378 -21.52 -21.95 -29.47
N VAL A 379 -22.14 -22.91 -28.79
CA VAL A 379 -22.16 -24.32 -29.23
C VAL A 379 -23.50 -24.62 -29.91
N TRP A 380 -23.42 -25.04 -31.16
CA TRP A 380 -24.57 -25.50 -31.94
C TRP A 380 -24.63 -27.02 -31.94
N PHE A 381 -25.80 -27.57 -31.64
CA PHE A 381 -26.04 -29.00 -31.77
C PHE A 381 -26.47 -29.33 -33.19
N GLU A 382 -25.83 -30.34 -33.76
CA GLU A 382 -26.09 -30.79 -35.12
C GLU A 382 -27.27 -31.75 -35.18
N CYS A 383 -27.82 -31.93 -36.38
CA CYS A 383 -28.85 -32.92 -36.63
C CYS A 383 -28.36 -34.31 -36.19
N ASP A 384 -29.26 -35.11 -35.61
CA ASP A 384 -29.02 -36.46 -35.06
C ASP A 384 -28.12 -36.50 -33.81
N ASN A 385 -27.78 -35.36 -33.20
CA ASN A 385 -27.21 -35.37 -31.85
C ASN A 385 -28.26 -35.83 -30.83
N ARG A 386 -27.85 -36.66 -29.87
CA ARG A 386 -28.74 -37.05 -28.75
C ARG A 386 -29.11 -35.84 -27.92
N VAL A 387 -30.37 -35.76 -27.51
CA VAL A 387 -30.84 -34.70 -26.61
C VAL A 387 -30.17 -34.87 -25.25
N ASN A 388 -29.74 -33.74 -24.67
CA ASN A 388 -29.19 -33.68 -23.32
C ASN A 388 -29.96 -32.58 -22.54
N PRO A 389 -30.80 -32.94 -21.55
CA PRO A 389 -31.64 -31.99 -20.83
C PRO A 389 -30.84 -31.00 -19.96
N ASP A 390 -29.59 -31.30 -19.62
CA ASP A 390 -28.73 -30.36 -18.89
C ASP A 390 -28.26 -29.21 -19.80
N LEU A 391 -28.10 -29.46 -21.09
CA LEU A 391 -27.52 -28.54 -22.06
C LEU A 391 -28.52 -27.94 -23.03
N MET A 392 -29.67 -28.58 -23.19
CA MET A 392 -30.68 -28.27 -24.19
C MET A 392 -32.04 -28.04 -23.55
N GLU A 393 -32.85 -27.22 -24.20
CA GLU A 393 -34.27 -27.01 -23.89
C GLU A 393 -35.07 -27.13 -25.20
N GLY A 394 -36.31 -27.60 -25.09
CA GLY A 394 -37.17 -27.85 -26.24
C GLY A 394 -38.49 -28.48 -25.83
N ALA A 395 -39.28 -28.91 -26.82
CA ALA A 395 -40.55 -29.60 -26.59
C ALA A 395 -40.32 -31.10 -26.33
N PHE A 396 -39.61 -31.42 -25.24
CA PHE A 396 -39.35 -32.79 -24.78
C PHE A 396 -39.48 -32.89 -23.25
N ASP A 397 -39.69 -34.11 -22.76
CA ASP A 397 -39.67 -34.41 -21.34
C ASP A 397 -38.21 -34.66 -20.89
N PRO A 398 -37.66 -33.86 -19.96
CA PRO A 398 -36.32 -34.09 -19.44
C PRO A 398 -36.13 -35.49 -18.85
N ASP A 399 -37.19 -36.08 -18.29
CA ASP A 399 -37.15 -37.40 -17.65
C ASP A 399 -37.27 -38.56 -18.67
N ASP A 400 -37.71 -38.29 -19.91
CA ASP A 400 -37.97 -39.29 -20.96
C ASP A 400 -37.54 -38.81 -22.36
N CYS A 401 -36.25 -38.47 -22.52
CA CYS A 401 -35.68 -37.96 -23.78
C CYS A 401 -34.58 -38.86 -24.40
N GLN A 402 -34.42 -40.10 -23.93
CA GLN A 402 -33.31 -40.98 -24.34
C GLN A 402 -33.33 -41.38 -25.83
N ASP A 403 -34.52 -41.45 -26.42
CA ASP A 403 -34.76 -41.80 -27.83
C ASP A 403 -35.02 -40.57 -28.72
N GLU A 404 -34.75 -39.38 -28.19
CA GLU A 404 -34.97 -38.11 -28.87
C GLU A 404 -33.65 -37.53 -29.39
N PHE A 405 -33.71 -37.06 -30.64
CA PHE A 405 -32.57 -36.54 -31.36
C PHE A 405 -32.85 -35.12 -31.81
N VAL A 406 -31.81 -34.30 -31.84
CA VAL A 406 -31.87 -32.94 -32.35
C VAL A 406 -32.19 -33.00 -33.84
N GLN A 407 -33.30 -32.39 -34.23
CA GLN A 407 -33.63 -32.15 -35.62
C GLN A 407 -33.00 -30.83 -36.10
N ILE A 408 -33.10 -29.78 -35.27
CA ILE A 408 -32.42 -28.50 -35.49
C ILE A 408 -32.19 -27.77 -34.16
N CYS A 409 -30.99 -27.23 -33.97
CA CYS A 409 -30.71 -26.26 -32.91
C CYS A 409 -31.08 -24.85 -33.41
N ALA A 410 -32.12 -24.25 -32.85
CA ALA A 410 -32.60 -22.91 -33.22
C ALA A 410 -31.79 -21.77 -32.58
N PHE A 411 -31.24 -22.03 -31.39
CA PHE A 411 -30.42 -21.08 -30.62
C PHE A 411 -29.31 -21.85 -29.89
N PRO A 412 -28.07 -21.35 -29.86
CA PRO A 412 -26.92 -22.12 -29.36
C PRO A 412 -26.89 -22.19 -27.84
N LEU A 413 -26.14 -23.17 -27.32
CA LEU A 413 -25.72 -23.21 -25.92
C LEU A 413 -24.67 -22.11 -25.70
N ILE A 414 -24.85 -21.35 -24.62
CA ILE A 414 -23.94 -20.29 -24.20
C ILE A 414 -23.55 -20.55 -22.75
N GLY A 415 -22.25 -20.54 -22.47
CA GLY A 415 -21.75 -20.73 -21.12
C GLY A 415 -20.26 -20.44 -20.97
N ILE A 416 -19.76 -20.69 -19.77
CA ILE A 416 -18.36 -20.51 -19.36
C ILE A 416 -17.83 -21.89 -18.98
N ASP A 417 -16.63 -22.22 -19.44
CA ASP A 417 -15.93 -23.49 -19.18
C ASP A 417 -16.80 -24.71 -19.54
N LEU A 418 -17.46 -24.66 -20.71
CA LEU A 418 -18.42 -25.65 -21.20
C LEU A 418 -17.82 -27.06 -21.33
N LYS A 419 -16.50 -27.16 -21.47
CA LYS A 419 -15.75 -28.42 -21.58
C LYS A 419 -15.48 -29.07 -20.22
N ASN A 420 -15.63 -28.34 -19.11
CA ASN A 420 -15.37 -28.83 -17.77
C ASN A 420 -16.69 -28.99 -17.02
N ASP A 421 -17.21 -30.22 -16.94
CA ASP A 421 -18.52 -30.48 -16.33
C ASP A 421 -18.64 -29.98 -14.88
N GLU A 422 -17.55 -29.95 -14.11
CA GLU A 422 -17.55 -29.48 -12.71
C GLU A 422 -17.57 -27.96 -12.57
N LYS A 423 -16.95 -27.25 -13.53
CA LYS A 423 -16.80 -25.77 -13.50
C LYS A 423 -17.76 -25.05 -14.43
N ARG A 424 -18.42 -25.78 -15.32
CA ARG A 424 -19.31 -25.26 -16.34
C ARG A 424 -20.39 -24.39 -15.71
N LYS A 425 -20.51 -23.16 -16.20
CA LYS A 425 -21.66 -22.29 -15.94
C LYS A 425 -22.45 -22.07 -17.21
N ILE A 426 -23.67 -22.61 -17.24
CA ILE A 426 -24.61 -22.37 -18.35
C ILE A 426 -25.20 -20.97 -18.19
N LEU A 427 -25.09 -20.15 -19.23
CA LEU A 427 -25.76 -18.84 -19.31
C LEU A 427 -27.10 -18.97 -20.06
N SER A 428 -27.16 -19.83 -21.07
CA SER A 428 -28.40 -20.19 -21.75
C SER A 428 -28.25 -21.59 -22.33
N GLN A 429 -29.26 -22.44 -22.12
CA GLN A 429 -29.34 -23.73 -22.80
C GLN A 429 -29.57 -23.53 -24.30
N ALA A 430 -29.21 -24.53 -25.10
CA ALA A 430 -29.52 -24.54 -26.52
C ALA A 430 -31.02 -24.79 -26.74
N ASN A 431 -31.65 -24.02 -27.62
CA ASN A 431 -33.04 -24.28 -28.02
C ASN A 431 -33.06 -25.26 -29.18
N VAL A 432 -33.67 -26.43 -29.00
CA VAL A 432 -33.71 -27.49 -30.02
C VAL A 432 -35.14 -27.89 -30.37
N LEU A 433 -35.36 -28.18 -31.65
CA LEU A 433 -36.49 -29.01 -32.09
C LEU A 433 -35.99 -30.44 -32.21
N ILE A 434 -36.84 -31.37 -31.79
CA ILE A 434 -36.50 -32.78 -31.69
C ILE A 434 -37.24 -33.62 -32.72
N THR A 435 -36.67 -34.78 -33.02
CA THR A 435 -37.31 -35.86 -33.74
C THR A 435 -37.12 -37.15 -32.95
N ARG A 436 -38.12 -38.03 -32.98
CA ARG A 436 -38.04 -39.35 -32.34
C ARG A 436 -37.51 -40.36 -33.34
N CYS A 437 -36.71 -41.31 -32.87
CA CYS A 437 -36.41 -42.49 -33.66
C CYS A 437 -37.73 -43.20 -34.00
N THR A 438 -38.18 -43.11 -35.25
CA THR A 438 -39.15 -44.07 -35.76
C THR A 438 -38.40 -45.37 -35.95
N THR A 439 -38.57 -46.31 -35.02
CA THR A 439 -38.18 -47.71 -35.23
C THR A 439 -38.90 -48.19 -36.50
N ASN A 440 -38.16 -48.33 -37.60
CA ASN A 440 -38.61 -49.08 -38.76
C ASN A 440 -38.51 -50.57 -38.49
#